data_AF-A0A964WYX7-F1
#
_entry.id   AF-A0A964WYX7-F1
#
_cell.length_a   1.000
_cell.length_b   1.000
_cell.length_c   1.000
_cell.angle_alpha   90.00
_cell.angle_beta   90.00
_cell.angle_gamma   90.00
#
_symmetry.space_group_name_H-M   'P 1'
#
loop_
_entity.id
_entity.type
_entity.pdbx_description
1 polymer ?
#
loop_
_entity_poly.entity_id
_entity_poly.type
_entity_poly.pdbx_seq_one_letter_code
_entity_poly.pdbx_strand_id
1 'polypeptide(L)' 'MKIYNQYQLPNEIKTGEIKRFVYVLPKFVLGDNEKLMIELKEEKGSRRVDMMTDL' A
#
# COMPACT_ATOMS: atom_id res chain seq x y z
N MET A 1 8.99 -0.02 8.75
CA MET A 1 7.76 0.00 9.56
C MET A 1 7.22 -1.42 9.67
N LYS A 2 6.89 -1.91 10.87
CA LYS A 2 6.30 -3.25 11.03
C LYS A 2 4.83 -3.21 10.62
N ILE A 3 4.35 -4.25 9.95
CA ILE A 3 2.95 -4.39 9.53
C ILE A 3 2.22 -5.19 10.61
N TYR A 4 1.04 -4.73 11.03
CA TYR A 4 0.26 -5.42 12.06
C TYR A 4 -0.66 -6.47 11.49
N ASN A 5 -1.32 -6.18 10.36
CA ASN A 5 -2.19 -7.14 9.72
C ASN A 5 -2.30 -6.88 8.20
N GLN A 6 -2.59 -7.94 7.47
CA GLN A 6 -2.89 -7.93 6.05
C GLN A 6 -4.14 -8.78 5.83
N TYR A 7 -5.08 -8.28 5.02
CA TYR A 7 -6.29 -9.01 4.70
C TYR A 7 -6.48 -9.07 3.18
N GLN A 8 -6.69 -10.28 2.67
CA GLN A 8 -6.92 -10.56 1.25
C GLN A 8 -5.84 -9.99 0.31
N LEU A 9 -4.59 -9.93 0.75
CA LEU A 9 -3.47 -9.52 -0.11
C LEU A 9 -3.35 -10.54 -1.26
N PRO A 10 -3.56 -10.14 -2.52
CA PRO A 10 -3.50 -11.07 -3.63
C PRO A 10 -2.04 -11.41 -3.96
N ASN A 11 -1.79 -12.67 -4.28
CA ASN A 11 -0.50 -13.10 -4.85
C ASN A 11 -0.43 -12.85 -6.37
N GLU A 12 -1.58 -12.61 -7.02
CA GLU A 12 -1.71 -12.35 -8.46
C GLU A 12 -2.96 -11.49 -8.73
N ILE A 13 -2.90 -10.60 -9.73
CA ILE A 13 -4.06 -9.87 -10.27
C ILE A 13 -4.05 -10.07 -11.79
N LYS A 14 -5.02 -10.84 -12.30
CA LYS A 14 -5.10 -11.17 -13.74
C LYS A 14 -5.66 -10.02 -14.56
N THR A 15 -5.44 -10.06 -15.88
CA THR A 15 -5.98 -9.07 -16.81
C THR A 15 -7.50 -8.95 -16.70
N GLY A 16 -7.99 -7.73 -16.51
CA GLY A 16 -9.42 -7.45 -16.34
C GLY A 16 -9.96 -7.68 -14.93
N GLU A 17 -9.16 -8.22 -14.00
CA GLU A 17 -9.57 -8.36 -12.61
C GLU A 17 -9.32 -7.09 -11.80
N ILE A 18 -10.22 -6.85 -10.86
CA ILE A 18 -10.05 -5.85 -9.80
C ILE A 18 -10.05 -6.62 -8.48
N LYS A 19 -8.99 -6.45 -7.67
CA LYS A 19 -8.89 -7.03 -6.33
C LYS A 19 -8.85 -5.91 -5.29
N ARG A 20 -9.48 -6.16 -4.14
CA ARG A 20 -9.42 -5.29 -2.96
C ARG A 20 -8.65 -6.03 -1.87
N PHE A 21 -7.74 -5.33 -1.22
CA PHE A 21 -7.01 -5.83 -0.05
C PHE A 21 -6.92 -4.73 1.01
N VAL A 22 -6.60 -5.11 2.24
CA VAL A 22 -6.44 -4.18 3.36
C VAL A 22 -5.07 -4.38 4.00
N TYR A 23 -4.42 -3.26 4.32
CA TYR A 23 -3.10 -3.22 4.93
C TYR A 23 -3.16 -2.37 6.20
N VAL A 24 -2.91 -2.99 7.36
CA VAL A 24 -3.01 -2.31 8.66
C VAL A 24 -1.62 -1.98 9.17
N LEU A 25 -1.38 -0.68 9.30
CA LEU A 25 -0.15 -0.11 9.80
C LEU A 25 -0.31 0.29 11.27
N PRO A 26 0.76 0.25 12.09
CA PRO A 26 0.75 0.84 13.43
C PRO A 26 0.37 2.31 13.37
N LYS A 27 -0.21 2.83 14.45
CA LYS A 27 -0.39 4.27 14.60
C LYS A 27 0.97 4.97 14.65
N PHE A 28 1.13 6.01 13.84
CA PHE A 28 2.25 6.95 13.88
C PHE A 28 1.71 8.39 13.84
N VAL A 29 2.59 9.35 14.12
CA VAL A 29 2.30 10.79 14.03
C VAL A 29 3.25 11.36 12.99
N LEU A 30 2.73 12.18 12.08
CA LEU A 30 3.52 12.95 11.12
C LEU A 30 3.75 14.33 11.72
N GLY A 31 4.97 14.83 11.63
CA GLY A 31 5.28 16.24 11.93
C GLY A 31 4.76 17.20 10.87
N ASP A 32 4.83 18.49 11.14
CA ASP A 32 4.24 19.56 10.30
C ASP A 32 4.72 19.57 8.84
N ASN A 33 5.90 19.02 8.56
CA ASN A 33 6.49 18.94 7.22
C ASN A 33 6.66 17.50 6.71
N GLU A 34 6.00 16.53 7.35
CA GLU A 34 6.07 15.11 6.97
C GLU A 34 4.78 14.67 6.27
N LYS A 35 4.93 13.82 5.25
CA LYS A 35 3.81 13.23 4.51
C LYS A 35 3.95 11.72 4.46
N LEU A 36 2.82 11.02 4.49
CA LEU A 36 2.81 9.59 4.27
C LEU A 36 2.80 9.29 2.78
N MET A 37 3.80 8.52 2.33
CA MET A 37 3.84 7.93 1.00
C MET A 37 3.81 6.40 1.14
N ILE A 38 2.93 5.76 0.37
CA ILE A 38 2.86 4.31 0.24
C ILE A 38 3.17 3.97 -1.21
N GLU A 39 4.25 3.24 -1.41
CA GLU A 39 4.63 2.65 -2.69
C GLU A 39 4.25 1.16 -2.70
N LEU A 40 3.51 0.76 -3.73
CA LEU A 40 3.21 -0.64 -4.01
C LEU A 40 3.87 -1.02 -5.32
N LYS A 41 4.77 -1.99 -5.27
CA LYS A 41 5.46 -2.56 -6.42
C LYS A 41 5.06 -4.01 -6.62
N GLU A 42 4.69 -4.36 -7.85
CA GLU A 42 4.50 -5.74 -8.23
C GLU A 42 5.85 -6.49 -8.20
N GLU A 43 5.93 -7.62 -7.50
CA GLU A 43 7.18 -8.34 -7.26
C GLU A 43 7.91 -8.71 -8.56
N LYS A 44 7.17 -9.26 -9.53
CA LYS A 44 7.68 -9.77 -10.81
C LYS A 44 7.03 -9.08 -12.01
N GLY A 45 6.56 -7.85 -11.83
CA GLY A 45 5.91 -7.08 -12.88
C GLY A 45 6.40 -5.64 -12.93
N SER A 46 5.82 -4.86 -13.84
CA SER A 46 6.16 -3.44 -14.04
C SER A 46 5.19 -2.48 -13.36
N ARG A 47 4.13 -2.99 -12.71
CA ARG A 47 3.13 -2.13 -12.06
C ARG A 47 3.69 -1.51 -10.79
N ARG A 48 3.51 -0.19 -10.69
CA ARG A 48 3.80 0.63 -9.53
C ARG A 48 2.61 1.53 -9.23
N VAL A 49 2.23 1.61 -7.97
CA VAL A 49 1.19 2.52 -7.48
C VAL A 49 1.77 3.32 -6.33
N ASP A 50 1.83 4.64 -6.51
CA ASP A 50 2.27 5.58 -5.48
C ASP A 50 1.04 6.30 -4.94
N MET A 51 0.84 6.24 -3.63
CA MET A 51 -0.23 6.95 -2.93
C MET A 51 0.39 7.91 -1.92
N MET A 52 -0.01 9.17 -1.97
CA MET A 52 0.48 10.21 -1.08
C MET A 52 -0.71 10.85 -0.38
N THR A 53 -0.57 11.16 0.91
CA THR A 53 -1.60 11.89 1.63
C THR A 53 -1.56 13.36 1.26
N ASP A 54 -2.71 13.91 0.87
CA ASP A 54 -2.95 15.35 0.78
C ASP A 54 -3.26 15.90 2.18
N LEU A 55 -2.22 15.98 3.01
CA LEU A 55 -2.25 16.71 4.28
C LEU A 55 -1.69 18.11 4.07
#